data_AF-A0A924MJF7-F1
#
_entry.id   AF-A0A924MJF7-F1
#
_cell.length_a   1.000
_cell.length_b   1.000
_cell.length_c   1.000
_cell.angle_alpha   90.00
_cell.angle_beta   90.00
_cell.angle_gamma   90.00
#
_symmetry.space_group_name_H-M   'P 1'
#
loop_
_entity.id
_entity.type
_entity.pdbx_description
1 polymer ?
#
loop_
_entity_poly.entity_id
_entity_poly.type
_entity_poly.pdbx_seq_one_letter_code
_entity_poly.pdbx_strand_id
1 'polypeptide(L)'
;MTKITVAKGDGIGPEIMDATLEIILAAGAKIEIEEIQVGEKVYLAGNTAGIDAVSWDIIRKNKIFLKAPITTPQGGGYKSLNVTTRKFLGLYSNVRPCMSLHPFVSTKHPVMDIVIVRENEEDLYAGIEHQQTDEVIQCLKLISRPGCEKIIRYAFEYAKQQNRKKVTCFTKDNIMKQTDGLFHKVFDEIAKEYPEIKNEHWIIDIGAAKIAESPEDFDVIVTLNLYGDIISDIAAEITGSVGLGGSANIGEECAMFEAIHGSAPAIAGQNIANPSGLIQGAVMMLNHIGQTDVANKIQNAWLKTIEDGIHTKDIFKEGISKKEVGTSQFKKALIDNLGKEPSFLKPVVSTNNAALNLPKYIRKPAANKKLVGIDLFVHWNGTNPNELADKLKTIGDNAFNLSMITNRGIKVWPDGFKETFCTDHWRCRFKPNQASELNKVQIIDLLKNAITENIDTIKTENLYEFDGKAGYSLGQGQ
;
A
#
# COMPACT_ATOMS: atom_id res chain seq x y z
N MET A 1 -10.44 25.18 -18.40
CA MET A 1 -9.37 24.17 -18.31
C MET A 1 -9.32 23.69 -16.87
N THR A 2 -9.01 22.42 -16.62
CA THR A 2 -8.83 21.90 -15.25
C THR A 2 -7.41 22.22 -14.78
N LYS A 3 -7.27 22.94 -13.66
CA LYS A 3 -5.95 23.17 -13.06
C LYS A 3 -5.43 21.88 -12.43
N ILE A 4 -4.19 21.51 -12.72
CA ILE A 4 -3.51 20.37 -12.14
C ILE A 4 -2.15 20.79 -11.61
N THR A 5 -1.71 20.14 -10.54
CA THR A 5 -0.34 20.28 -10.04
C THR A 5 0.55 19.25 -10.74
N VAL A 6 1.74 19.67 -11.15
CA VAL A 6 2.74 18.78 -11.76
C VAL A 6 4.04 18.81 -10.97
N ALA A 7 4.63 17.65 -10.73
CA ALA A 7 5.98 17.52 -10.21
C ALA A 7 6.83 16.62 -11.08
N LYS A 8 7.95 17.14 -11.59
CA LYS A 8 8.89 16.39 -12.45
C LYS A 8 9.72 15.36 -11.70
N GLY A 9 9.78 15.43 -10.36
CA GLY A 9 10.48 14.45 -9.53
C GLY A 9 11.98 14.33 -9.83
N ASP A 10 12.52 13.13 -9.61
CA ASP A 10 13.96 12.85 -9.62
C ASP A 10 14.32 11.76 -10.64
N GLY A 11 15.62 11.63 -10.94
CA GLY A 11 16.15 10.59 -11.83
C GLY A 11 15.59 10.69 -13.26
N ILE A 12 14.93 9.63 -13.75
CA ILE A 12 14.25 9.65 -15.06
C ILE A 12 13.01 10.55 -15.10
N GLY A 13 12.50 10.97 -13.93
CA GLY A 13 11.23 11.68 -13.77
C GLY A 13 11.04 12.86 -14.72
N PRO A 14 11.99 13.81 -14.82
CA PRO A 14 11.86 14.95 -15.73
C PRO A 14 11.68 14.55 -17.20
N GLU A 15 12.45 13.55 -17.67
CA GLU A 15 12.43 13.09 -19.06
C GLU A 15 11.07 12.47 -19.43
N ILE A 16 10.55 11.59 -18.58
CA ILE A 16 9.25 10.94 -18.83
C ILE A 16 8.07 11.88 -18.59
N MET A 17 8.19 12.85 -17.67
CA MET A 17 7.15 13.86 -17.43
C MET A 17 7.02 14.79 -18.64
N ASP A 18 8.14 15.30 -19.16
CA ASP A 18 8.13 16.17 -20.34
C ASP A 18 7.51 15.44 -21.54
N ALA A 19 7.89 14.18 -21.76
CA ALA A 19 7.27 13.35 -22.79
C ALA A 19 5.76 13.17 -22.59
N THR A 20 5.33 12.89 -21.36
CA THR A 20 3.92 12.69 -21.01
C THR A 20 3.11 13.96 -21.24
N LEU A 21 3.60 15.13 -20.78
CA LEU A 21 2.92 16.40 -20.94
C LEU A 21 2.75 16.79 -22.41
N GLU A 22 3.80 16.63 -23.22
CA GLU A 22 3.73 16.88 -24.66
C GLU A 22 2.67 15.98 -25.34
N ILE A 23 2.61 14.70 -24.98
CA ILE A 23 1.61 13.76 -25.52
C ILE A 23 0.19 14.18 -25.16
N ILE A 24 -0.09 14.44 -23.88
CA ILE A 24 -1.46 14.73 -23.45
C ILE A 24 -1.95 16.09 -23.99
N LEU A 25 -1.05 17.07 -24.08
CA LEU A 25 -1.36 18.37 -24.70
C LEU A 25 -1.61 18.23 -26.20
N ALA A 26 -0.77 17.47 -26.93
CA ALA A 26 -0.98 17.18 -28.35
C ALA A 26 -2.28 16.40 -28.61
N ALA A 27 -2.70 15.55 -27.67
CA ALA A 27 -3.99 14.85 -27.74
C ALA A 27 -5.20 15.78 -27.61
N GLY A 28 -5.03 16.96 -26.99
CA GLY A 28 -6.06 17.97 -26.78
C GLY A 28 -6.53 18.08 -25.33
N ALA A 29 -5.71 17.68 -24.34
CA ALA A 29 -6.04 17.81 -22.93
C ALA A 29 -6.30 19.28 -22.55
N LYS A 30 -7.45 19.54 -21.93
CA LYS A 30 -7.90 20.87 -21.49
C LYS A 30 -7.45 21.13 -20.05
N ILE A 31 -6.14 21.13 -19.82
CA ILE A 31 -5.53 21.30 -18.50
C ILE A 31 -4.73 22.60 -18.40
N GLU A 32 -4.66 23.17 -17.20
CA GLU A 32 -3.74 24.26 -16.85
C GLU A 32 -2.73 23.70 -15.85
N ILE A 33 -1.43 23.79 -16.16
CA ILE A 33 -0.37 23.15 -15.38
C ILE A 33 0.23 24.16 -14.40
N GLU A 34 0.26 23.80 -13.13
CA GLU A 34 1.00 24.50 -12.08
C GLU A 34 2.12 23.60 -11.56
N GLU A 35 3.36 23.89 -11.97
CA GLU A 35 4.53 23.08 -11.63
C GLU A 35 5.06 23.41 -10.23
N ILE A 36 5.42 22.38 -9.47
CA ILE A 36 6.07 22.48 -8.15
C ILE A 36 7.37 21.68 -8.14
N GLN A 37 8.27 22.04 -7.22
CA GLN A 37 9.50 21.28 -6.96
C GLN A 37 9.31 20.36 -5.76
N VAL A 38 9.77 19.11 -5.90
CA VAL A 38 9.70 18.08 -4.85
C VAL A 38 10.95 17.20 -4.91
N GLY A 39 11.19 16.41 -3.87
CA GLY A 39 12.19 15.34 -3.90
C GLY A 39 13.61 15.80 -3.61
N GLU A 40 14.58 15.16 -4.26
CA GLU A 40 16.02 15.30 -4.00
C GLU A 40 16.49 16.75 -3.97
N LYS A 41 16.07 17.56 -4.94
CA LYS A 41 16.43 18.99 -4.98
C LYS A 41 15.99 19.75 -3.73
N VAL A 42 14.80 19.43 -3.19
CA VAL A 42 14.25 20.08 -2.01
C VAL A 42 14.91 19.57 -0.73
N TYR A 43 15.24 18.27 -0.67
CA TYR A 43 16.03 17.70 0.42
C TYR A 43 17.42 18.35 0.51
N LEU A 44 18.11 18.48 -0.62
CA LEU A 44 19.44 19.08 -0.69
C LEU A 44 19.43 20.59 -0.37
N ALA A 45 18.28 21.26 -0.52
CA ALA A 45 18.08 22.64 -0.11
C ALA A 45 17.82 22.80 1.42
N GLY A 46 17.91 21.71 2.19
CA GLY A 46 17.78 21.71 3.65
C GLY A 46 16.37 21.48 4.17
N ASN A 47 15.39 21.24 3.30
CA ASN A 47 14.03 20.87 3.72
C ASN A 47 13.90 19.35 3.77
N THR A 48 13.94 18.81 4.99
CA THR A 48 13.89 17.37 5.28
C THR A 48 12.55 16.71 4.93
N ALA A 49 11.50 17.48 4.64
CA ALA A 49 10.23 16.96 4.16
C ALA A 49 10.22 16.70 2.64
N GLY A 50 11.16 17.29 1.88
CA GLY A 50 11.23 17.13 0.42
C GLY A 50 10.17 17.90 -0.37
N ILE A 51 9.40 18.77 0.31
CA ILE A 51 8.34 19.60 -0.26
C ILE A 51 8.11 20.82 0.64
N ASP A 52 7.90 22.01 0.07
CA ASP A 52 7.64 23.24 0.83
C ASP A 52 6.13 23.50 1.05
N ALA A 53 5.82 24.45 1.93
CA ALA A 53 4.43 24.79 2.29
C ALA A 53 3.63 25.35 1.10
N VAL A 54 4.28 26.12 0.23
CA VAL A 54 3.63 26.71 -0.96
C VAL A 54 3.19 25.60 -1.92
N SER A 55 4.04 24.59 -2.13
CA SER A 55 3.73 23.42 -2.95
C SER A 55 2.56 22.62 -2.37
N TRP A 56 2.50 22.47 -1.05
CA TRP A 56 1.34 21.85 -0.40
C TRP A 56 0.03 22.60 -0.64
N ASP A 57 0.06 23.94 -0.52
CA ASP A 57 -1.13 24.75 -0.75
C ASP A 57 -1.59 24.68 -2.21
N ILE A 58 -0.67 24.62 -3.16
CA ILE A 58 -0.96 24.40 -4.58
C ILE A 58 -1.64 23.05 -4.79
N ILE A 59 -1.09 21.96 -4.24
CA ILE A 59 -1.69 20.62 -4.35
C ILE A 59 -3.12 20.60 -3.78
N ARG A 60 -3.30 21.16 -2.58
CA ARG A 60 -4.62 21.18 -1.90
C ARG A 60 -5.66 22.03 -2.63
N LYS A 61 -5.22 23.11 -3.27
CA LYS A 61 -6.07 23.98 -4.09
C LYS A 61 -6.48 23.30 -5.39
N ASN A 62 -5.54 22.67 -6.10
CA ASN A 62 -5.79 22.08 -7.40
C ASN A 62 -6.42 20.68 -7.33
N LYS A 63 -6.22 19.96 -6.21
CA LYS A 63 -6.76 18.63 -5.89
C LYS A 63 -6.30 17.48 -6.79
N ILE A 64 -5.83 17.78 -8.00
CA ILE A 64 -5.31 16.81 -8.98
C ILE A 64 -3.79 16.98 -9.08
N PHE A 65 -3.05 15.91 -8.77
CA PHE A 65 -1.59 15.92 -8.76
C PHE A 65 -1.03 14.86 -9.71
N LEU A 66 -0.33 15.27 -10.76
CA LEU A 66 0.42 14.37 -11.63
C LEU A 66 1.91 14.46 -11.28
N LYS A 67 2.52 13.36 -10.84
CA LYS A 67 3.93 13.38 -10.45
C LYS A 67 4.74 12.25 -11.05
N ALA A 68 5.97 12.58 -11.41
CA ALA A 68 6.98 11.60 -11.75
C ALA A 68 7.54 10.92 -10.46
N PRO A 69 8.39 9.89 -10.59
CA PRO A 69 9.02 9.24 -9.46
C PRO A 69 9.92 10.18 -8.65
N ILE A 70 10.00 9.93 -7.35
CA ILE A 70 10.79 10.72 -6.38
C ILE A 70 11.75 9.77 -5.68
N THR A 71 13.03 10.15 -5.58
CA THR A 71 14.06 9.33 -4.91
C THR A 71 13.84 9.36 -3.40
N THR A 72 13.82 8.19 -2.76
CA THR A 72 13.85 8.06 -1.29
C THR A 72 15.19 7.41 -0.90
N PRO A 73 15.96 7.98 0.04
CA PRO A 73 17.20 7.35 0.53
C PRO A 73 16.96 5.96 1.12
N GLN A 74 17.88 5.02 0.90
CA GLN A 74 17.81 3.64 1.43
C GLN A 74 18.52 3.54 2.80
N GLY A 75 17.91 2.85 3.77
CA GLY A 75 18.57 2.44 5.02
C GLY A 75 18.78 3.54 6.08
N GLY A 76 18.30 4.77 5.83
CA GLY A 76 18.38 5.90 6.75
C GLY A 76 17.98 7.22 6.05
N GLY A 77 17.90 8.32 6.78
CA GLY A 77 17.57 9.64 6.22
C GLY A 77 16.09 10.00 6.31
N TYR A 78 15.57 10.68 5.29
CA TYR A 78 14.24 11.31 5.33
C TYR A 78 13.11 10.30 5.10
N LYS A 79 11.93 10.56 5.68
CA LYS A 79 10.72 9.79 5.38
C LYS A 79 10.34 9.94 3.91
N SER A 80 9.83 8.86 3.30
CA SER A 80 9.43 8.88 1.90
C SER A 80 8.36 9.95 1.62
N LEU A 81 8.65 10.86 0.69
CA LEU A 81 7.67 11.86 0.26
C LEU A 81 6.45 11.19 -0.42
N ASN A 82 6.62 10.08 -1.13
CA ASN A 82 5.50 9.35 -1.73
C ASN A 82 4.47 8.91 -0.67
N VAL A 83 4.94 8.29 0.42
CA VAL A 83 4.09 7.88 1.54
C VAL A 83 3.48 9.10 2.24
N THR A 84 4.27 10.16 2.41
CA THR A 84 3.82 11.42 3.02
C THR A 84 2.68 12.04 2.22
N THR A 85 2.82 12.20 0.91
CA THR A 85 1.77 12.73 0.02
C THR A 85 0.50 11.91 0.08
N ARG A 86 0.60 10.58 0.07
CA ARG A 86 -0.57 9.69 0.17
C ARG A 86 -1.34 9.90 1.48
N LYS A 87 -0.62 9.91 2.62
CA LYS A 87 -1.24 10.07 3.94
C LYS A 87 -1.80 11.48 4.18
N PHE A 88 -1.06 12.53 3.82
CA PHE A 88 -1.50 13.92 4.04
C PHE A 88 -2.73 14.30 3.21
N LEU A 89 -2.87 13.73 2.02
CA LEU A 89 -3.98 14.02 1.10
C LEU A 89 -5.15 13.03 1.24
N GLY A 90 -5.05 12.05 2.13
CA GLY A 90 -6.11 11.07 2.36
C GLY A 90 -6.30 10.09 1.20
N LEU A 91 -5.24 9.74 0.47
CA LEU A 91 -5.29 8.94 -0.77
C LEU A 91 -5.35 7.44 -0.47
N TYR A 92 -6.46 6.98 0.10
CA TYR A 92 -6.63 5.64 0.65
C TYR A 92 -6.57 4.48 -0.35
N SER A 93 -6.81 4.73 -1.64
CA SER A 93 -6.82 3.69 -2.68
C SER A 93 -5.71 3.89 -3.70
N ASN A 94 -4.86 2.87 -3.90
CA ASN A 94 -3.87 2.84 -4.96
C ASN A 94 -4.28 1.79 -6.02
N VAL A 95 -4.72 2.26 -7.18
CA VAL A 95 -5.22 1.42 -8.28
C VAL A 95 -4.10 1.19 -9.29
N ARG A 96 -3.78 -0.09 -9.54
CA ARG A 96 -2.69 -0.52 -10.43
C ARG A 96 -3.21 -1.57 -11.42
N PRO A 97 -3.66 -1.14 -12.62
CA PRO A 97 -4.02 -2.06 -13.70
C PRO A 97 -2.78 -2.73 -14.30
N CYS A 98 -2.87 -4.04 -14.57
CA CYS A 98 -1.82 -4.84 -15.19
C CYS A 98 -2.45 -5.69 -16.30
N MET A 99 -2.17 -5.33 -17.55
CA MET A 99 -2.74 -5.96 -18.75
C MET A 99 -1.64 -6.46 -19.67
N SER A 100 -1.85 -7.64 -20.25
CA SER A 100 -0.98 -8.24 -21.26
C SER A 100 -1.05 -7.48 -22.59
N LEU A 101 0.12 -7.26 -23.20
CA LEU A 101 0.26 -6.65 -24.53
C LEU A 101 0.74 -7.68 -25.56
N HIS A 102 0.43 -8.96 -25.34
CA HIS A 102 0.78 -10.04 -26.25
C HIS A 102 0.13 -9.85 -27.65
N PRO A 103 0.82 -10.17 -28.75
CA PRO A 103 2.17 -10.73 -28.85
C PRO A 103 3.31 -9.69 -28.88
N PHE A 104 3.02 -8.40 -28.75
CA PHE A 104 3.99 -7.31 -28.95
C PHE A 104 4.93 -7.12 -27.77
N VAL A 105 4.48 -7.41 -26.56
CA VAL A 105 5.36 -7.52 -25.38
C VAL A 105 5.39 -8.97 -24.93
N SER A 106 6.60 -9.49 -24.74
CA SER A 106 6.83 -10.88 -24.35
C SER A 106 6.34 -11.12 -22.92
N THR A 107 5.47 -12.10 -22.74
CA THR A 107 4.98 -12.53 -21.43
C THR A 107 4.62 -14.02 -21.47
N LYS A 108 4.58 -14.65 -20.30
CA LYS A 108 4.05 -16.01 -20.13
C LYS A 108 2.53 -16.06 -20.06
N HIS A 109 1.86 -14.92 -19.84
CA HIS A 109 0.41 -14.84 -19.63
C HIS A 109 -0.23 -13.91 -20.68
N PRO A 110 -0.56 -14.44 -21.87
CA PRO A 110 -0.98 -13.63 -23.02
C PRO A 110 -2.37 -13.00 -22.88
N VAL A 111 -3.16 -13.43 -21.90
CA VAL A 111 -4.55 -12.98 -21.68
C VAL A 111 -4.76 -12.30 -20.32
N MET A 112 -3.67 -12.06 -19.58
CA MET A 112 -3.73 -11.41 -18.27
C MET A 112 -4.34 -10.01 -18.37
N ASP A 113 -5.34 -9.72 -17.55
CA ASP A 113 -5.93 -8.40 -17.38
C ASP A 113 -6.51 -8.30 -15.97
N ILE A 114 -5.68 -7.85 -15.03
CA ILE A 114 -6.06 -7.72 -13.62
C ILE A 114 -5.86 -6.30 -13.13
N VAL A 115 -6.57 -5.94 -12.06
CA VAL A 115 -6.39 -4.65 -11.39
C VAL A 115 -6.17 -4.89 -9.90
N ILE A 116 -5.07 -4.36 -9.38
CA ILE A 116 -4.77 -4.42 -7.95
C ILE A 116 -5.19 -3.09 -7.30
N VAL A 117 -6.08 -3.19 -6.33
CA VAL A 117 -6.57 -2.11 -5.48
C VAL A 117 -5.92 -2.26 -4.11
N ARG A 118 -4.87 -1.49 -3.90
CA ARG A 118 -4.03 -1.52 -2.69
C ARG A 118 -4.50 -0.48 -1.69
N GLU A 119 -4.68 -0.88 -0.43
CA GLU A 119 -4.83 0.04 0.70
C GLU A 119 -3.56 0.88 0.88
N ASN A 120 -3.66 2.18 1.12
CA ASN A 120 -2.56 3.12 0.87
C ASN A 120 -2.27 4.12 2.01
N GLU A 121 -2.95 4.02 3.16
CA GLU A 121 -2.84 4.92 4.31
C GLU A 121 -2.32 4.27 5.59
N GLU A 122 -2.54 2.96 5.78
CA GLU A 122 -2.29 2.25 7.03
C GLU A 122 -1.23 1.14 6.86
N ASP A 123 -1.35 0.07 7.66
CA ASP A 123 -0.45 -1.10 7.67
C ASP A 123 1.01 -0.71 8.02
N LEU A 124 1.96 -1.62 7.76
CA LEU A 124 3.39 -1.44 8.06
C LEU A 124 4.02 -0.20 7.38
N TYR A 125 3.40 0.33 6.32
CA TYR A 125 3.85 1.58 5.65
C TYR A 125 3.63 2.83 6.51
N ALA A 126 3.00 2.70 7.68
CA ALA A 126 3.02 3.76 8.69
C ALA A 126 4.43 4.06 9.22
N GLY A 127 5.37 3.10 9.15
CA GLY A 127 6.76 3.32 9.58
C GLY A 127 6.86 3.74 11.04
N ILE A 128 6.00 3.17 11.90
CA ILE A 128 6.01 3.43 13.33
C ILE A 128 6.89 2.38 13.99
N GLU A 129 8.17 2.73 14.13
CA GLU A 129 9.22 1.83 14.56
C GLU A 129 9.85 2.30 15.87
N HIS A 130 10.17 1.33 16.74
CA HIS A 130 10.76 1.59 18.05
C HIS A 130 11.79 0.50 18.36
N GLN A 131 13.02 0.90 18.67
CA GLN A 131 14.00 0.00 19.28
C GLN A 131 13.50 -0.36 20.68
N GLN A 132 13.26 -1.66 20.93
CA GLN A 132 12.79 -2.16 22.22
C GLN A 132 13.97 -2.44 23.15
N THR A 133 15.04 -3.02 22.60
CA THR A 133 16.28 -3.38 23.31
C THR A 133 17.47 -3.27 22.34
N ASP A 134 18.67 -3.66 22.76
CA ASP A 134 19.82 -3.73 21.86
C ASP A 134 19.64 -4.79 20.75
N GLU A 135 18.86 -5.85 21.00
CA GLU A 135 18.66 -6.96 20.06
C GLU A 135 17.34 -6.87 19.27
N VAL A 136 16.37 -6.06 19.71
CA VAL A 136 14.99 -6.11 19.18
C VAL A 136 14.47 -4.75 18.75
N ILE A 137 14.04 -4.67 17.49
CA ILE A 137 13.34 -3.52 16.90
C ILE A 137 11.92 -3.95 16.55
N GLN A 138 10.95 -3.10 16.84
CA GLN A 138 9.53 -3.33 16.58
C GLN A 138 9.00 -2.36 15.52
N CYS A 139 8.19 -2.86 14.59
CA CYS A 139 7.34 -2.07 13.70
C CYS A 139 5.85 -2.37 13.99
N LEU A 140 5.01 -1.33 14.04
CA LEU A 140 3.56 -1.50 14.28
C LEU A 140 2.78 -1.67 12.98
N LYS A 141 1.97 -2.73 12.93
CA LYS A 141 0.92 -2.93 11.91
C LYS A 141 -0.43 -2.47 12.49
N LEU A 142 -0.94 -1.36 11.96
CA LEU A 142 -2.24 -0.80 12.36
C LEU A 142 -3.23 -0.96 11.21
N ILE A 143 -4.35 -1.62 11.46
CA ILE A 143 -5.44 -1.79 10.50
C ILE A 143 -6.74 -1.31 11.14
N SER A 144 -7.38 -0.31 10.52
CA SER A 144 -8.62 0.24 11.03
C SER A 144 -9.83 -0.25 10.24
N ARG A 145 -10.96 -0.41 10.94
CA ARG A 145 -12.24 -0.70 10.32
C ARG A 145 -12.68 0.34 9.27
N PRO A 146 -12.58 1.67 9.51
CA PRO A 146 -12.93 2.65 8.49
C PRO A 146 -12.03 2.58 7.24
N GLY A 147 -10.72 2.36 7.41
CA GLY A 147 -9.80 2.20 6.28
C GLY A 147 -10.13 0.97 5.44
N CYS A 148 -10.38 -0.18 6.09
CA CYS A 148 -10.84 -1.40 5.42
C CYS A 148 -12.11 -1.15 4.60
N GLU A 149 -13.13 -0.52 5.20
CA GLU A 149 -14.40 -0.29 4.50
C GLU A 149 -14.23 0.61 3.28
N LYS A 150 -13.45 1.70 3.39
CA LYS A 150 -13.18 2.62 2.29
C LYS A 150 -12.55 1.90 1.09
N ILE A 151 -11.46 1.17 1.31
CA ILE A 151 -10.72 0.52 0.22
C ILE A 151 -11.50 -0.63 -0.41
N ILE A 152 -12.17 -1.44 0.42
CA ILE A 152 -12.97 -2.58 -0.05
C ILE A 152 -14.16 -2.08 -0.86
N ARG A 153 -14.91 -1.10 -0.35
CA ARG A 153 -16.03 -0.50 -1.08
C ARG A 153 -15.58 0.14 -2.38
N TYR A 154 -14.43 0.83 -2.36
CA TYR A 154 -13.82 1.35 -3.59
C TYR A 154 -13.56 0.25 -4.61
N ALA A 155 -13.00 -0.90 -4.20
CA ALA A 155 -12.72 -2.00 -5.11
C ALA A 155 -13.99 -2.57 -5.78
N PHE A 156 -15.09 -2.71 -5.02
CA PHE A 156 -16.38 -3.15 -5.58
C PHE A 156 -17.00 -2.11 -6.51
N GLU A 157 -16.99 -0.83 -6.16
CA GLU A 157 -17.51 0.24 -7.03
C GLU A 157 -16.66 0.42 -8.29
N TYR A 158 -15.33 0.30 -8.17
CA TYR A 158 -14.43 0.26 -9.31
C TYR A 158 -14.77 -0.91 -10.22
N ALA A 159 -14.94 -2.11 -9.65
CA ALA A 159 -15.30 -3.29 -10.43
C ALA A 159 -16.62 -3.09 -11.19
N LYS A 160 -17.64 -2.54 -10.52
CA LYS A 160 -18.93 -2.21 -11.12
C LYS A 160 -18.80 -1.20 -12.26
N GLN A 161 -18.13 -0.07 -12.02
CA GLN A 161 -17.96 1.00 -13.01
C GLN A 161 -17.17 0.52 -14.24
N GLN A 162 -16.14 -0.28 -14.02
CA GLN A 162 -15.28 -0.81 -15.08
C GLN A 162 -15.81 -2.11 -15.70
N ASN A 163 -17.05 -2.51 -15.39
CA ASN A 163 -17.70 -3.73 -15.87
C ASN A 163 -16.93 -5.03 -15.57
N ARG A 164 -16.06 -5.01 -14.56
CA ARG A 164 -15.37 -6.17 -14.01
C ARG A 164 -16.38 -7.09 -13.32
N LYS A 165 -16.07 -8.38 -13.25
CA LYS A 165 -17.00 -9.43 -12.82
C LYS A 165 -16.63 -10.06 -11.49
N LYS A 166 -15.39 -9.89 -11.02
CA LYS A 166 -14.92 -10.49 -9.78
C LYS A 166 -14.03 -9.55 -8.97
N VAL A 167 -14.22 -9.55 -7.64
CA VAL A 167 -13.32 -8.91 -6.67
C VAL A 167 -12.78 -9.98 -5.72
N THR A 168 -11.47 -10.08 -5.60
CA THR A 168 -10.79 -11.08 -4.77
C THR A 168 -10.03 -10.41 -3.63
N CYS A 169 -10.24 -10.85 -2.39
CA CYS A 169 -9.54 -10.34 -1.22
C CYS A 169 -8.30 -11.18 -0.88
N PHE A 170 -7.12 -10.55 -0.79
CA PHE A 170 -5.91 -11.24 -0.34
C PHE A 170 -5.50 -10.77 1.07
N THR A 171 -5.35 -11.68 2.02
CA THR A 171 -4.88 -11.38 3.39
C THR A 171 -4.02 -12.51 3.99
N LYS A 172 -3.46 -12.32 5.19
CA LYS A 172 -2.80 -13.39 5.97
C LYS A 172 -3.53 -13.65 7.30
N ASP A 173 -4.85 -13.66 7.28
CA ASP A 173 -5.72 -13.79 8.46
C ASP A 173 -5.60 -15.15 9.18
N ASN A 174 -5.11 -16.18 8.49
CA ASN A 174 -4.73 -17.46 9.12
C ASN A 174 -3.64 -17.29 10.19
N ILE A 175 -2.72 -16.34 10.03
CA ILE A 175 -1.69 -15.97 11.00
C ILE A 175 -2.11 -14.74 11.80
N MET A 176 -2.42 -13.63 11.13
CA MET A 176 -2.75 -12.34 11.74
C MET A 176 -4.27 -12.18 11.92
N LYS A 177 -4.81 -13.00 12.83
CA LYS A 177 -6.26 -13.15 13.04
C LYS A 177 -7.01 -11.86 13.41
N GLN A 178 -6.32 -10.89 14.04
CA GLN A 178 -6.93 -9.64 14.49
C GLN A 178 -6.87 -8.55 13.40
N THR A 179 -5.69 -8.27 12.84
CA THR A 179 -5.51 -7.22 11.83
C THR A 179 -6.07 -7.63 10.47
N ASP A 180 -5.53 -8.70 9.90
CA ASP A 180 -5.93 -9.20 8.59
C ASP A 180 -7.32 -9.83 8.64
N GLY A 181 -7.67 -10.43 9.78
CA GLY A 181 -9.01 -10.93 10.03
C GLY A 181 -10.05 -9.81 10.11
N LEU A 182 -9.71 -8.60 10.59
CA LEU A 182 -10.59 -7.44 10.49
C LEU A 182 -10.82 -7.06 9.01
N PHE A 183 -9.76 -7.03 8.21
CA PHE A 183 -9.86 -6.70 6.78
C PHE A 183 -10.76 -7.70 6.04
N HIS A 184 -10.52 -9.00 6.21
CA HIS A 184 -11.34 -10.06 5.62
C HIS A 184 -12.80 -10.00 6.10
N LYS A 185 -13.03 -9.82 7.40
CA LYS A 185 -14.39 -9.67 7.92
C LYS A 185 -15.13 -8.49 7.27
N VAL A 186 -14.48 -7.34 7.11
CA VAL A 186 -15.09 -6.18 6.44
C VAL A 186 -15.33 -6.49 4.97
N PHE A 187 -14.45 -7.26 4.31
CA PHE A 187 -14.67 -7.72 2.93
C PHE A 187 -15.97 -8.50 2.80
N ASP A 188 -16.20 -9.49 3.65
CA ASP A 188 -17.44 -10.29 3.66
C ASP A 188 -18.69 -9.46 3.97
N GLU A 189 -18.56 -8.43 4.82
CA GLU A 189 -19.65 -7.51 5.15
C GLU A 189 -20.04 -6.67 3.91
N ILE A 190 -19.06 -6.10 3.21
CA ILE A 190 -19.28 -5.24 2.04
C ILE A 190 -19.70 -6.04 0.81
N ALA A 191 -19.13 -7.23 0.60
CA ALA A 191 -19.45 -8.09 -0.53
C ALA A 191 -20.96 -8.40 -0.65
N LYS A 192 -21.68 -8.48 0.48
CA LYS A 192 -23.14 -8.69 0.53
C LYS A 192 -23.93 -7.55 -0.10
N GLU A 193 -23.36 -6.36 -0.17
CA GLU A 193 -23.99 -5.19 -0.80
C GLU A 193 -23.87 -5.21 -2.34
N TYR A 194 -23.04 -6.10 -2.90
CA TYR A 194 -22.76 -6.23 -4.34
C TYR A 194 -23.01 -7.67 -4.84
N PRO A 195 -24.26 -8.19 -4.75
CA PRO A 195 -24.57 -9.58 -5.11
C PRO A 195 -24.31 -9.91 -6.60
N GLU A 196 -24.19 -8.91 -7.47
CA GLU A 196 -23.87 -9.06 -8.88
C GLU A 196 -22.37 -9.30 -9.16
N ILE A 197 -21.50 -9.03 -8.19
CA ILE A 197 -20.03 -9.19 -8.31
C ILE A 197 -19.61 -10.48 -7.60
N LYS A 198 -18.99 -11.40 -8.36
CA LYS A 198 -18.39 -12.59 -7.75
C LYS A 198 -17.30 -12.14 -6.77
N ASN A 199 -17.24 -12.78 -5.62
CA ASN A 199 -16.22 -12.47 -4.62
C ASN A 199 -15.67 -13.75 -3.99
N GLU A 200 -14.40 -13.68 -3.61
CA GLU A 200 -13.69 -14.76 -2.93
C GLU A 200 -12.52 -14.20 -2.11
N HIS A 201 -11.95 -15.04 -1.25
CA HIS A 201 -10.79 -14.72 -0.42
C HIS A 201 -9.68 -15.74 -0.64
N TRP A 202 -8.43 -15.26 -0.66
CA TRP A 202 -7.23 -16.08 -0.72
C TRP A 202 -6.24 -15.64 0.34
N ILE A 203 -5.45 -16.60 0.83
CA ILE A 203 -4.26 -16.27 1.62
C ILE A 203 -3.19 -15.71 0.68
N ILE A 204 -2.55 -14.60 1.08
CA ILE A 204 -1.64 -13.81 0.24
C ILE A 204 -0.49 -14.61 -0.38
N ASP A 205 0.01 -15.66 0.27
CA ASP A 205 1.09 -16.48 -0.27
C ASP A 205 0.65 -17.31 -1.47
N ILE A 206 -0.42 -18.09 -1.32
CA ILE A 206 -0.97 -18.88 -2.42
C ILE A 206 -1.61 -17.98 -3.49
N GLY A 207 -2.20 -16.86 -3.09
CA GLY A 207 -2.71 -15.84 -4.01
C GLY A 207 -1.62 -15.24 -4.88
N ALA A 208 -0.48 -14.85 -4.30
CA ALA A 208 0.68 -14.34 -5.05
C ALA A 208 1.26 -15.41 -5.99
N ALA A 209 1.37 -16.67 -5.54
CA ALA A 209 1.79 -17.77 -6.41
C ALA A 209 0.83 -17.96 -7.59
N LYS A 210 -0.48 -17.78 -7.38
CA LYS A 210 -1.48 -17.86 -8.44
C LYS A 210 -1.46 -16.66 -9.38
N ILE A 211 -1.12 -15.45 -8.93
CA ILE A 211 -0.84 -14.32 -9.83
C ILE A 211 0.32 -14.68 -10.78
N ALA A 212 1.35 -15.37 -10.28
CA ALA A 212 2.50 -15.75 -11.10
C ALA A 212 2.26 -16.91 -12.06
N GLU A 213 1.31 -17.81 -11.75
CA GLU A 213 1.04 -19.02 -12.52
C GLU A 213 -0.20 -18.92 -13.42
N SER A 214 -1.30 -18.40 -12.89
CA SER A 214 -2.61 -18.32 -13.58
C SER A 214 -3.34 -17.01 -13.25
N PRO A 215 -2.75 -15.83 -13.58
CA PRO A 215 -3.34 -14.53 -13.26
C PRO A 215 -4.71 -14.29 -13.90
N GLU A 216 -5.03 -14.97 -15.01
CA GLU A 216 -6.35 -14.95 -15.66
C GLU A 216 -7.47 -15.50 -14.79
N ASP A 217 -7.14 -16.21 -13.71
CA ASP A 217 -8.12 -16.58 -12.69
C ASP A 217 -8.65 -15.32 -11.99
N PHE A 218 -7.91 -14.22 -11.90
CA PHE A 218 -8.30 -13.02 -11.16
C PHE A 218 -8.83 -11.90 -12.08
N ASP A 219 -9.46 -10.90 -11.46
CA ASP A 219 -9.99 -9.73 -12.16
C ASP A 219 -9.62 -8.47 -11.36
N VAL A 220 -10.42 -8.08 -10.35
CA VAL A 220 -9.99 -7.07 -9.36
C VAL A 220 -9.48 -7.77 -8.10
N ILE A 221 -8.32 -7.36 -7.59
CA ILE A 221 -7.74 -7.86 -6.34
C ILE A 221 -7.66 -6.71 -5.34
N VAL A 222 -8.17 -6.89 -4.12
CA VAL A 222 -8.09 -5.91 -3.05
C VAL A 222 -7.29 -6.45 -1.87
N THR A 223 -6.33 -5.67 -1.35
CA THR A 223 -5.43 -6.14 -0.29
C THR A 223 -4.83 -4.98 0.53
N LEU A 224 -4.15 -5.33 1.62
CA LEU A 224 -3.49 -4.40 2.55
C LEU A 224 -2.22 -3.79 1.94
N ASN A 225 -1.72 -2.69 2.52
CA ASN A 225 -0.67 -1.86 1.93
C ASN A 225 0.59 -2.60 1.50
N LEU A 226 1.25 -3.33 2.42
CA LEU A 226 2.51 -4.00 2.11
C LEU A 226 2.32 -5.12 1.08
N TYR A 227 1.21 -5.84 1.17
CA TYR A 227 0.88 -6.92 0.25
C TYR A 227 0.59 -6.40 -1.14
N GLY A 228 -0.19 -5.33 -1.23
CA GLY A 228 -0.52 -4.65 -2.47
C GLY A 228 0.72 -4.12 -3.18
N ASP A 229 1.71 -3.59 -2.45
CA ASP A 229 3.00 -3.18 -3.02
C ASP A 229 3.67 -4.35 -3.73
N ILE A 230 3.90 -5.44 -2.99
CA ILE A 230 4.62 -6.63 -3.47
C ILE A 230 3.93 -7.24 -4.69
N ILE A 231 2.62 -7.54 -4.59
CA ILE A 231 1.93 -8.28 -5.66
C ILE A 231 1.70 -7.44 -6.91
N SER A 232 1.63 -6.11 -6.79
CA SER A 232 1.46 -5.25 -7.96
C SER A 232 2.74 -5.02 -8.73
N ASP A 233 3.90 -5.00 -8.06
CA ASP A 233 5.20 -5.01 -8.73
C ASP A 233 5.42 -6.35 -9.45
N ILE A 234 5.05 -7.48 -8.82
CA ILE A 234 5.05 -8.81 -9.47
C ILE A 234 4.15 -8.80 -10.71
N ALA A 235 2.90 -8.34 -10.58
CA ALA A 235 1.95 -8.31 -11.69
C ALA A 235 2.41 -7.41 -12.83
N ALA A 236 2.97 -6.23 -12.53
CA ALA A 236 3.49 -5.31 -13.53
C ALA A 236 4.68 -5.93 -14.29
N GLU A 237 5.61 -6.57 -13.59
CA GLU A 237 6.75 -7.23 -14.24
C GLU A 237 6.31 -8.40 -15.13
N ILE A 238 5.31 -9.18 -14.69
CA ILE A 238 4.75 -10.28 -15.49
C ILE A 238 4.16 -9.79 -16.82
N THR A 239 3.60 -8.58 -16.87
CA THR A 239 3.08 -7.99 -18.12
C THR A 239 4.18 -7.59 -19.11
N GLY A 240 5.45 -7.60 -18.67
CA GLY A 240 6.63 -7.49 -19.51
C GLY A 240 7.65 -6.47 -19.04
N SER A 241 7.25 -5.48 -18.23
CA SER A 241 8.14 -4.49 -17.62
C SER A 241 7.36 -3.65 -16.61
N VAL A 242 7.91 -3.44 -15.41
CA VAL A 242 7.36 -2.42 -14.47
C VAL A 242 7.28 -1.02 -15.10
N GLY A 243 8.10 -0.73 -16.12
CA GLY A 243 8.08 0.52 -16.90
C GLY A 243 6.77 0.80 -17.66
N LEU A 244 5.92 -0.21 -17.82
CA LEU A 244 4.60 -0.08 -18.45
C LEU A 244 3.49 0.32 -17.47
N GLY A 245 3.72 0.13 -16.16
CA GLY A 245 2.69 0.24 -15.13
C GLY A 245 2.40 1.67 -14.69
N GLY A 246 1.14 2.10 -14.86
CA GLY A 246 0.61 3.33 -14.28
C GLY A 246 -0.16 3.07 -12.99
N SER A 247 -0.36 4.12 -12.18
CA SER A 247 -1.16 4.03 -10.96
C SER A 247 -1.94 5.31 -10.66
N ALA A 248 -3.05 5.14 -9.95
CA ALA A 248 -3.85 6.24 -9.41
C ALA A 248 -4.05 6.07 -7.91
N ASN A 249 -3.65 7.08 -7.15
CA ASN A 249 -3.86 7.20 -5.71
C ASN A 249 -5.08 8.10 -5.49
N ILE A 250 -6.20 7.52 -5.07
CA ILE A 250 -7.49 8.19 -4.95
C ILE A 250 -7.84 8.41 -3.49
N GLY A 251 -8.20 9.66 -3.16
CA GLY A 251 -8.77 10.05 -1.87
C GLY A 251 -10.17 10.64 -2.03
N GLU A 252 -10.74 11.13 -0.92
CA GLU A 252 -12.05 11.79 -0.94
C GLU A 252 -12.01 13.19 -1.56
N GLU A 253 -10.90 13.92 -1.36
CA GLU A 253 -10.76 15.32 -1.78
C GLU A 253 -9.69 15.54 -2.84
N CYS A 254 -8.69 14.67 -2.91
CA CYS A 254 -7.55 14.79 -3.80
C CYS A 254 -7.31 13.47 -4.56
N ALA A 255 -6.63 13.55 -5.69
CA ALA A 255 -6.16 12.42 -6.46
C ALA A 255 -4.73 12.67 -6.96
N MET A 256 -3.89 11.64 -6.89
CA MET A 256 -2.51 11.67 -7.37
C MET A 256 -2.26 10.56 -8.37
N PHE A 257 -1.65 10.89 -9.50
CA PHE A 257 -1.37 9.97 -10.59
C PHE A 257 0.14 9.88 -10.82
N GLU A 258 0.65 8.67 -10.98
CA GLU A 258 2.08 8.39 -11.07
C GLU A 258 2.34 7.06 -11.80
N ALA A 259 3.58 6.84 -12.24
CA ALA A 259 4.03 5.50 -12.63
C ALA A 259 4.23 4.61 -11.39
N ILE A 260 4.20 3.28 -11.58
CA ILE A 260 4.51 2.32 -10.50
C ILE A 260 6.01 2.37 -10.13
N HIS A 261 6.88 2.53 -11.12
CA HIS A 261 8.34 2.44 -10.94
C HIS A 261 8.95 3.64 -10.19
N GLY A 262 10.16 3.43 -9.66
CA GLY A 262 10.98 4.46 -9.00
C GLY A 262 11.74 5.39 -9.96
N SER A 263 12.67 6.19 -9.41
CA SER A 263 13.43 7.22 -10.14
C SER A 263 14.53 6.68 -11.05
N ALA A 264 14.91 5.41 -10.94
CA ALA A 264 15.87 4.73 -11.81
C ALA A 264 17.13 5.58 -12.14
N PRO A 265 17.90 6.03 -11.13
CA PRO A 265 18.99 7.00 -11.32
C PRO A 265 20.08 6.52 -12.30
N ALA A 266 20.27 5.20 -12.44
CA ALA A 266 21.25 4.60 -13.35
C ALA A 266 21.02 4.91 -14.83
N ILE A 267 19.80 5.28 -15.23
CA ILE A 267 19.42 5.58 -16.62
C ILE A 267 18.92 7.02 -16.82
N ALA A 268 19.03 7.86 -15.79
CA ALA A 268 18.60 9.25 -15.84
C ALA A 268 19.37 10.05 -16.91
N GLY A 269 18.65 10.82 -17.73
CA GLY A 269 19.21 11.68 -18.77
C GLY A 269 19.79 10.96 -19.98
N GLN A 270 19.57 9.65 -20.12
CA GLN A 270 20.10 8.85 -21.22
C GLN A 270 19.12 8.71 -22.39
N ASN A 271 17.90 9.26 -22.31
CA ASN A 271 16.86 9.12 -23.33
C ASN A 271 16.52 7.65 -23.64
N ILE A 272 16.55 6.78 -22.64
CA ILE A 272 16.21 5.34 -22.78
C ILE A 272 15.09 4.90 -21.82
N ALA A 273 14.56 5.80 -21.00
CA ALA A 273 13.47 5.48 -20.09
C ALA A 273 12.16 5.24 -20.85
N ASN A 274 11.39 4.24 -20.42
CA ASN A 274 10.05 4.03 -20.96
C ASN A 274 9.05 5.00 -20.31
N PRO A 275 8.43 5.93 -21.05
CA PRO A 275 7.48 6.86 -20.46
C PRO A 275 6.08 6.23 -20.25
N SER A 276 5.88 4.98 -20.68
CA SER A 276 4.56 4.33 -20.70
C SER A 276 3.87 4.33 -19.35
N GLY A 277 4.55 3.99 -18.25
CA GLY A 277 3.94 3.98 -16.92
C GLY A 277 3.35 5.34 -16.51
N LEU A 278 4.06 6.44 -16.77
CA LEU A 278 3.56 7.78 -16.46
C LEU A 278 2.47 8.24 -17.44
N ILE A 279 2.56 7.85 -18.71
CA ILE A 279 1.47 8.05 -19.69
C ILE A 279 0.20 7.35 -19.22
N GLN A 280 0.30 6.10 -18.74
CA GLN A 280 -0.84 5.36 -18.19
C GLN A 280 -1.42 6.07 -16.94
N GLY A 281 -0.57 6.56 -16.05
CA GLY A 281 -1.01 7.42 -14.94
C GLY A 281 -1.75 8.69 -15.41
N ALA A 282 -1.26 9.35 -16.46
CA ALA A 282 -1.92 10.52 -17.04
C ALA A 282 -3.24 10.18 -17.76
N VAL A 283 -3.36 9.01 -18.40
CA VAL A 283 -4.63 8.49 -18.94
C VAL A 283 -5.65 8.28 -17.82
N MET A 284 -5.22 7.70 -16.68
CA MET A 284 -6.08 7.56 -15.50
C MET A 284 -6.49 8.93 -14.93
N MET A 285 -5.58 9.92 -14.93
CA MET A 285 -5.89 11.30 -14.53
C MET A 285 -6.95 11.93 -15.43
N LEU A 286 -6.78 11.84 -16.75
CA LEU A 286 -7.70 12.43 -17.73
C LEU A 286 -9.11 11.83 -17.59
N ASN A 287 -9.19 10.51 -17.39
CA ASN A 287 -10.43 9.83 -17.05
C ASN A 287 -11.05 10.41 -15.77
N HIS A 288 -10.28 10.51 -14.69
CA HIS A 288 -10.75 11.03 -13.40
C HIS A 288 -11.33 12.45 -13.48
N ILE A 289 -10.72 13.33 -14.30
CA ILE A 289 -11.19 14.71 -14.50
C ILE A 289 -12.25 14.85 -15.62
N GLY A 290 -12.80 13.73 -16.10
CA GLY A 290 -13.90 13.70 -17.07
C GLY A 290 -13.50 13.96 -18.53
N GLN A 291 -12.20 13.87 -18.86
CA GLN A 291 -11.68 14.01 -20.23
C GLN A 291 -11.47 12.64 -20.90
N THR A 292 -12.48 11.77 -20.80
CA THR A 292 -12.46 10.37 -21.29
C THR A 292 -12.09 10.26 -22.77
N ASP A 293 -12.61 11.15 -23.63
CA ASP A 293 -12.32 11.10 -25.07
C ASP A 293 -10.82 11.33 -25.37
N VAL A 294 -10.21 12.27 -24.64
CA VAL A 294 -8.76 12.54 -24.75
C VAL A 294 -7.97 11.34 -24.21
N ALA A 295 -8.41 10.76 -23.10
CA ALA A 295 -7.80 9.57 -22.51
C ALA A 295 -7.84 8.37 -23.48
N ASN A 296 -9.00 8.10 -24.10
CA ASN A 296 -9.18 7.04 -25.10
C ASN A 296 -8.27 7.28 -26.32
N LYS A 297 -8.19 8.52 -26.80
CA LYS A 297 -7.32 8.88 -27.93
C LYS A 297 -5.84 8.61 -27.64
N ILE A 298 -5.36 8.93 -26.44
CA ILE A 298 -3.98 8.63 -26.02
C ILE A 298 -3.78 7.13 -25.87
N GLN A 299 -4.73 6.44 -25.22
CA GLN A 299 -4.62 5.00 -24.98
C GLN A 299 -4.58 4.19 -26.27
N ASN A 300 -5.45 4.52 -27.24
CA ASN A 300 -5.44 3.87 -28.56
C ASN A 300 -4.17 4.18 -29.34
N ALA A 301 -3.65 5.42 -29.27
CA ALA A 301 -2.37 5.76 -29.90
C ALA A 301 -1.19 5.02 -29.26
N TRP A 302 -1.19 4.85 -27.94
CA TRP A 302 -0.18 4.09 -27.21
C TRP A 302 -0.23 2.60 -27.59
N LEU A 303 -1.41 1.97 -27.54
CA LEU A 303 -1.61 0.59 -28.00
C LEU A 303 -1.16 0.41 -29.44
N LYS A 304 -1.50 1.36 -30.33
CA LYS A 304 -1.07 1.33 -31.73
C LYS A 304 0.45 1.41 -31.87
N THR A 305 1.12 2.22 -31.06
CA THR A 305 2.58 2.38 -31.08
C THR A 305 3.29 1.10 -30.63
N ILE A 306 2.77 0.43 -29.61
CA ILE A 306 3.23 -0.90 -29.18
C ILE A 306 3.00 -1.94 -30.29
N GLU A 307 1.80 -1.97 -30.87
CA GLU A 307 1.46 -2.88 -31.98
C GLU A 307 2.35 -2.67 -33.23
N ASP A 308 2.74 -1.43 -33.50
CA ASP A 308 3.66 -1.10 -34.60
C ASP A 308 5.09 -1.61 -34.33
N GLY A 309 5.38 -2.12 -33.13
CA GLY A 309 6.66 -2.67 -32.72
C GLY A 309 7.70 -1.58 -32.43
N ILE A 310 7.25 -0.37 -32.08
CA ILE A 310 8.09 0.76 -31.71
C ILE A 310 8.27 0.71 -30.19
N HIS A 311 9.38 0.13 -29.74
CA HIS A 311 9.58 -0.26 -28.35
C HIS A 311 10.79 0.43 -27.74
N THR A 312 10.69 0.82 -26.48
CA THR A 312 11.83 1.25 -25.67
C THR A 312 12.67 0.05 -25.22
N LYS A 313 13.89 0.33 -24.75
CA LYS A 313 14.91 -0.68 -24.45
C LYS A 313 14.44 -1.79 -23.50
N ASP A 314 13.60 -1.46 -22.52
CA ASP A 314 13.09 -2.38 -21.50
C ASP A 314 12.15 -3.46 -22.06
N ILE A 315 11.41 -3.17 -23.12
CA ILE A 315 10.46 -4.11 -23.76
C ILE A 315 10.89 -4.51 -25.18
N PHE A 316 12.05 -4.04 -25.65
CA PHE A 316 12.56 -4.40 -26.95
C PHE A 316 12.99 -5.87 -26.98
N LYS A 317 12.53 -6.62 -27.99
CA LYS A 317 12.92 -8.00 -28.21
C LYS A 317 13.05 -8.29 -29.70
N GLU A 318 14.21 -8.79 -30.11
CA GLU A 318 14.46 -9.21 -31.49
C GLU A 318 13.42 -10.25 -31.93
N GLY A 319 12.92 -10.12 -33.16
CA GLY A 319 11.87 -10.97 -33.72
C GLY A 319 10.44 -10.57 -33.32
N ILE A 320 10.24 -9.72 -32.31
CA ILE A 320 8.93 -9.17 -31.92
C ILE A 320 8.87 -7.67 -32.22
N SER A 321 9.86 -6.93 -31.73
CA SER A 321 10.00 -5.49 -31.97
C SER A 321 10.46 -5.21 -33.39
N LYS A 322 9.95 -4.12 -33.98
CA LYS A 322 10.42 -3.61 -35.28
C LYS A 322 11.49 -2.54 -35.12
N LYS A 323 11.43 -1.76 -34.05
CA LYS A 323 12.35 -0.63 -33.82
C LYS A 323 12.57 -0.38 -32.34
N GLU A 324 13.84 -0.37 -31.92
CA GLU A 324 14.24 0.16 -30.63
C GLU A 324 14.27 1.69 -30.69
N VAL A 325 13.67 2.36 -29.70
CA VAL A 325 13.61 3.82 -29.61
C VAL A 325 13.91 4.31 -28.20
N GLY A 326 14.43 5.55 -28.12
CA GLY A 326 14.51 6.28 -26.87
C GLY A 326 13.21 6.99 -26.50
N THR A 327 13.18 7.59 -25.31
CA THR A 327 12.01 8.29 -24.73
C THR A 327 11.41 9.32 -25.67
N SER A 328 12.25 10.18 -26.24
CA SER A 328 11.86 11.25 -27.16
C SER A 328 11.27 10.71 -28.48
N GLN A 329 11.84 9.61 -28.99
CA GLN A 329 11.39 8.99 -30.23
C GLN A 329 10.09 8.19 -30.03
N PHE A 330 9.93 7.54 -28.87
CA PHE A 330 8.68 6.88 -28.49
C PHE A 330 7.54 7.90 -28.36
N LYS A 331 7.79 9.01 -27.66
CA LYS A 331 6.87 10.16 -27.57
C LYS A 331 6.41 10.64 -28.95
N LYS A 332 7.37 10.87 -29.85
CA LYS A 332 7.07 11.32 -31.21
C LYS A 332 6.19 10.32 -31.97
N ALA A 333 6.53 9.03 -31.91
CA ALA A 333 5.76 7.98 -32.57
C ALA A 333 4.31 7.91 -32.05
N LEU A 334 4.12 8.05 -30.74
CA LEU A 334 2.80 8.08 -30.13
C LEU A 334 1.99 9.30 -30.57
N ILE A 335 2.59 10.50 -30.59
CA ILE A 335 1.94 11.71 -31.11
C ILE A 335 1.54 11.53 -32.59
N ASP A 336 2.43 10.97 -33.41
CA ASP A 336 2.18 10.68 -34.83
C ASP A 336 1.06 9.60 -35.02
N ASN A 337 0.73 8.85 -33.97
CA ASN A 337 -0.34 7.85 -33.91
C ASN A 337 -1.63 8.35 -33.25
N LEU A 338 -1.71 9.59 -32.79
CA LEU A 338 -2.94 10.16 -32.24
C LEU A 338 -4.10 10.12 -33.26
N GLY A 339 -5.24 9.56 -32.84
CA GLY A 339 -6.42 9.35 -33.69
C GLY A 339 -6.40 8.07 -34.52
N LYS A 340 -5.35 7.24 -34.39
CA LYS A 340 -5.31 5.87 -34.91
C LYS A 340 -5.69 4.88 -33.82
N GLU A 341 -6.19 3.73 -34.23
CA GLU A 341 -6.53 2.62 -33.35
C GLU A 341 -5.63 1.40 -33.65
N PRO A 342 -5.32 0.58 -32.62
CA PRO A 342 -4.70 -0.73 -32.83
C PRO A 342 -5.60 -1.62 -33.70
N SER A 343 -5.00 -2.47 -34.53
CA SER A 343 -5.69 -3.45 -35.36
C SER A 343 -5.74 -4.85 -34.74
N PHE A 344 -4.80 -5.16 -33.85
CA PHE A 344 -4.69 -6.44 -33.15
C PHE A 344 -5.02 -6.29 -31.65
N LEU A 345 -4.38 -5.33 -30.97
CA LEU A 345 -4.71 -5.04 -29.57
C LEU A 345 -6.13 -4.48 -29.49
N LYS A 346 -6.87 -4.81 -28.43
CA LYS A 346 -8.26 -4.37 -28.28
C LYS A 346 -8.32 -2.84 -28.11
N PRO A 347 -9.00 -2.09 -28.99
CA PRO A 347 -9.15 -0.65 -28.83
C PRO A 347 -10.02 -0.32 -27.61
N VAL A 348 -9.75 0.82 -26.99
CA VAL A 348 -10.49 1.33 -25.83
C VAL A 348 -11.55 2.32 -26.32
N VAL A 349 -12.79 2.08 -25.90
CA VAL A 349 -13.98 2.89 -26.27
C VAL A 349 -14.79 3.26 -25.02
N SER A 350 -14.12 3.48 -23.88
CA SER A 350 -14.81 3.73 -22.61
C SER A 350 -15.63 5.02 -22.68
N THR A 351 -16.90 4.97 -22.25
CA THR A 351 -17.86 6.08 -22.40
C THR A 351 -18.13 6.85 -21.11
N ASN A 352 -17.71 6.35 -19.93
CA ASN A 352 -17.91 7.06 -18.67
C ASN A 352 -16.95 6.62 -17.55
N ASN A 353 -15.88 7.39 -17.31
CA ASN A 353 -14.90 7.15 -16.24
C ASN A 353 -14.84 8.31 -15.22
N ALA A 354 -15.97 8.97 -14.98
CA ALA A 354 -16.04 10.01 -13.95
C ALA A 354 -15.59 9.47 -12.58
N ALA A 355 -15.04 10.34 -11.72
CA ALA A 355 -14.61 9.98 -10.38
C ALA A 355 -15.75 9.28 -9.59
N LEU A 356 -15.42 8.17 -8.93
CA LEU A 356 -16.35 7.44 -8.08
C LEU A 356 -16.76 8.31 -6.89
N ASN A 357 -18.07 8.51 -6.70
CA ASN A 357 -18.60 9.16 -5.51
C ASN A 357 -19.05 8.10 -4.51
N LEU A 358 -18.18 7.78 -3.55
CA LEU A 358 -18.46 6.77 -2.54
C LEU A 358 -19.26 7.35 -1.35
N PRO A 359 -20.12 6.54 -0.71
CA PRO A 359 -20.75 6.94 0.54
C PRO A 359 -19.70 7.19 1.61
N LYS A 360 -19.87 8.27 2.38
CA LYS A 360 -19.01 8.54 3.54
C LYS A 360 -19.18 7.46 4.59
N TYR A 361 -18.07 7.02 5.18
CA TYR A 361 -18.11 6.05 6.27
C TYR A 361 -18.91 6.58 7.46
N ILE A 362 -19.84 5.77 7.95
CA ILE A 362 -20.62 6.05 9.15
C ILE A 362 -20.04 5.24 10.30
N ARG A 363 -19.56 5.94 11.34
CA ARG A 363 -19.01 5.27 12.54
C ARG A 363 -20.10 4.46 13.23
N LYS A 364 -19.83 3.16 13.42
CA LYS A 364 -20.64 2.29 14.27
C LYS A 364 -20.58 2.76 15.74
N PRO A 365 -21.63 2.52 16.55
CA PRO A 365 -21.59 2.77 17.98
C PRO A 365 -20.39 2.10 18.65
N ALA A 366 -19.87 2.73 19.70
CA ALA A 366 -18.76 2.16 20.45
C ALA A 366 -19.19 0.85 21.13
N ALA A 367 -18.35 -0.18 21.00
CA ALA A 367 -18.50 -1.41 21.76
C ALA A 367 -18.29 -1.15 23.26
N ASN A 368 -18.88 -1.99 24.11
CA ASN A 368 -18.57 -2.00 25.52
C ASN A 368 -17.12 -2.47 25.71
N LYS A 369 -16.24 -1.54 26.07
CA LYS A 369 -14.80 -1.76 26.21
C LYS A 369 -14.46 -2.01 27.68
N LYS A 370 -14.10 -3.25 28.02
CA LYS A 370 -13.74 -3.67 29.38
C LYS A 370 -12.24 -3.98 29.47
N LEU A 371 -11.56 -3.40 30.45
CA LEU A 371 -10.16 -3.71 30.74
C LEU A 371 -10.09 -5.06 31.50
N VAL A 372 -9.27 -6.00 31.02
CA VAL A 372 -9.20 -7.38 31.55
C VAL A 372 -7.78 -7.86 31.86
N GLY A 373 -6.77 -7.02 31.64
CA GLY A 373 -5.38 -7.35 31.95
C GLY A 373 -4.40 -6.39 31.29
N ILE A 374 -3.13 -6.74 31.35
CA ILE A 374 -2.03 -5.95 30.76
C ILE A 374 -0.88 -6.86 30.35
N ASP A 375 -0.25 -6.56 29.22
CA ASP A 375 1.05 -7.08 28.84
C ASP A 375 2.14 -6.05 29.20
N LEU A 376 3.11 -6.45 30.02
CA LEU A 376 4.34 -5.70 30.29
C LEU A 376 5.44 -6.22 29.39
N PHE A 377 6.12 -5.33 28.68
CA PHE A 377 7.29 -5.67 27.86
C PHE A 377 8.55 -5.29 28.63
N VAL A 378 9.41 -6.26 28.86
CA VAL A 378 10.54 -6.16 29.79
C VAL A 378 11.86 -6.36 29.07
N HIS A 379 12.84 -5.51 29.36
CA HIS A 379 14.24 -5.72 28.99
C HIS A 379 14.91 -6.55 30.08
N TRP A 380 15.34 -7.76 29.76
CA TRP A 380 16.06 -8.60 30.71
C TRP A 380 17.06 -9.51 30.01
N ASN A 381 18.34 -9.36 30.35
CA ASN A 381 19.46 -10.10 29.74
C ASN A 381 19.61 -11.55 30.21
N GLY A 382 18.78 -12.00 31.16
CA GLY A 382 18.81 -13.39 31.60
C GLY A 382 18.19 -14.33 30.58
N THR A 383 18.50 -15.62 30.67
CA THR A 383 18.11 -16.62 29.67
C THR A 383 17.07 -17.62 30.17
N ASN A 384 16.81 -17.67 31.48
CA ASN A 384 15.88 -18.61 32.10
C ASN A 384 14.52 -17.94 32.38
N PRO A 385 13.45 -18.30 31.63
CA PRO A 385 12.13 -17.70 31.82
C PRO A 385 11.55 -17.91 33.21
N ASN A 386 11.93 -18.99 33.92
CA ASN A 386 11.44 -19.25 35.28
C ASN A 386 12.00 -18.24 36.29
N GLU A 387 13.27 -17.86 36.16
CA GLU A 387 13.87 -16.82 37.00
C GLU A 387 13.19 -15.47 36.78
N LEU A 388 12.89 -15.12 35.52
CA LEU A 388 12.13 -13.92 35.22
C LEU A 388 10.70 -14.00 35.78
N ALA A 389 10.04 -15.15 35.66
CA ALA A 389 8.71 -15.36 36.22
C ALA A 389 8.68 -15.20 37.74
N ASP A 390 9.69 -15.72 38.45
CA ASP A 390 9.76 -15.60 39.89
C ASP A 390 9.95 -14.15 40.34
N LYS A 391 10.74 -13.35 39.61
CA LYS A 391 10.81 -11.89 39.81
C LYS A 391 9.48 -11.20 39.49
N LEU A 392 8.84 -11.53 38.38
CA LEU A 392 7.58 -10.89 37.97
C LEU A 392 6.39 -11.23 38.86
N LYS A 393 6.43 -12.37 39.57
CA LYS A 393 5.39 -12.70 40.56
C LYS A 393 5.45 -11.77 41.77
N THR A 394 6.60 -11.23 42.14
CA THR A 394 6.71 -10.34 43.32
C THR A 394 6.01 -9.00 43.09
N ILE A 395 5.88 -8.56 41.83
CA ILE A 395 5.28 -7.25 41.50
C ILE A 395 3.75 -7.28 41.35
N GLY A 396 3.16 -8.46 41.15
CA GLY A 396 1.72 -8.62 40.91
C GLY A 396 0.82 -8.28 42.12
N ASP A 397 1.36 -8.44 43.34
CA ASP A 397 0.65 -8.27 44.61
C ASP A 397 -0.73 -8.97 44.61
N ASN A 398 -1.70 -8.46 45.39
CA ASN A 398 -3.06 -8.98 45.46
C ASN A 398 -3.93 -8.63 44.23
N ALA A 399 -3.46 -7.74 43.35
CA ALA A 399 -4.24 -7.25 42.22
C ALA A 399 -4.05 -8.10 40.95
N PHE A 400 -2.83 -8.55 40.67
CA PHE A 400 -2.46 -9.22 39.43
C PHE A 400 -1.71 -10.52 39.63
N ASN A 401 -1.96 -11.46 38.72
CA ASN A 401 -1.27 -12.73 38.60
C ASN A 401 -0.58 -12.77 37.24
N LEU A 402 0.70 -13.12 37.25
CA LEU A 402 1.43 -13.43 36.02
C LEU A 402 0.82 -14.70 35.42
N SER A 403 0.31 -14.59 34.20
CA SER A 403 -0.39 -15.66 33.50
C SER A 403 0.47 -16.35 32.45
N MET A 404 1.42 -15.63 31.85
CA MET A 404 2.36 -16.18 30.86
C MET A 404 3.52 -15.23 30.61
N ILE A 405 4.63 -15.78 30.12
CA ILE A 405 5.72 -15.03 29.48
C ILE A 405 5.90 -15.58 28.07
N THR A 406 6.07 -14.69 27.10
CA THR A 406 6.54 -15.05 25.76
C THR A 406 7.81 -14.33 25.39
N ASN A 407 8.65 -15.02 24.62
CA ASN A 407 9.78 -14.43 23.93
C ASN A 407 9.54 -14.57 22.42
N ARG A 408 9.65 -13.46 21.67
CA ARG A 408 9.35 -13.42 20.22
C ARG A 408 8.00 -14.04 19.82
N GLY A 409 6.99 -13.96 20.70
CA GLY A 409 5.63 -14.46 20.47
C GLY A 409 5.36 -15.92 20.88
N ILE A 410 6.40 -16.66 21.27
CA ILE A 410 6.31 -18.06 21.71
C ILE A 410 6.21 -18.11 23.23
N LYS A 411 5.27 -18.90 23.78
CA LYS A 411 5.16 -19.14 25.23
C LYS A 411 6.41 -19.87 25.73
N VAL A 412 7.08 -19.23 26.68
CA VAL A 412 8.29 -19.75 27.35
C VAL A 412 8.08 -19.94 28.85
N TRP A 413 6.98 -19.41 29.39
CA TRP A 413 6.52 -19.70 30.74
C TRP A 413 4.98 -19.61 30.83
N PRO A 414 4.32 -20.50 31.61
CA PRO A 414 4.88 -21.71 32.22
C PRO A 414 5.21 -22.78 31.16
N ASP A 415 5.99 -23.79 31.55
CA ASP A 415 6.27 -25.00 30.75
C ASP A 415 6.85 -24.72 29.35
N GLY A 416 7.81 -23.80 29.26
CA GLY A 416 8.53 -23.52 28.01
C GLY A 416 9.43 -24.68 27.56
N PHE A 417 9.63 -24.81 26.26
CA PHE A 417 10.59 -25.77 25.69
C PHE A 417 12.01 -25.22 25.77
N LYS A 418 12.96 -26.06 26.21
CA LYS A 418 14.39 -25.70 26.36
C LYS A 418 15.06 -25.32 25.05
N GLU A 419 14.51 -25.77 23.92
CA GLU A 419 14.98 -25.47 22.57
C GLU A 419 14.58 -24.07 22.10
N THR A 420 13.68 -23.39 22.83
CA THR A 420 13.21 -22.06 22.44
C THR A 420 14.33 -21.03 22.65
N PHE A 421 14.90 -20.55 21.56
CA PHE A 421 15.83 -19.43 21.60
C PHE A 421 15.12 -18.16 22.08
N CYS A 422 15.66 -17.53 23.11
CA CYS A 422 15.14 -16.31 23.71
C CYS A 422 16.12 -15.14 23.51
N THR A 423 15.59 -13.95 23.22
CA THR A 423 16.34 -12.68 23.21
C THR A 423 16.09 -11.90 24.51
N ASP A 424 16.72 -10.74 24.64
CA ASP A 424 16.60 -9.86 25.82
C ASP A 424 15.24 -9.14 26.00
N HIS A 425 14.25 -9.40 25.13
CA HIS A 425 12.93 -8.76 25.12
C HIS A 425 11.79 -9.74 25.42
N TRP A 426 11.04 -9.46 26.49
CA TRP A 426 10.06 -10.39 27.06
C TRP A 426 8.67 -9.76 27.16
N ARG A 427 7.63 -10.44 26.68
CA ARG A 427 6.23 -10.03 26.91
C ARG A 427 5.64 -10.83 28.06
N CYS A 428 5.23 -10.14 29.10
CA CYS A 428 4.79 -10.71 30.37
C CYS A 428 3.33 -10.32 30.62
N ARG A 429 2.42 -11.30 30.59
CA ARG A 429 0.98 -11.05 30.67
C ARG A 429 0.47 -11.18 32.09
N PHE A 430 -0.12 -10.12 32.60
CA PHE A 430 -0.80 -10.08 33.89
C PHE A 430 -2.31 -10.05 33.72
N LYS A 431 -2.99 -10.86 34.53
CA LYS A 431 -4.46 -10.91 34.64
C LYS A 431 -4.88 -10.61 36.08
N PRO A 432 -6.08 -10.05 36.31
CA PRO A 432 -6.54 -9.75 37.66
C PRO A 432 -6.76 -11.02 38.51
N ASN A 433 -6.49 -10.95 39.82
CA ASN A 433 -6.62 -12.07 40.76
C ASN A 433 -8.08 -12.42 41.11
N GLN A 434 -8.95 -11.43 41.03
CA GLN A 434 -10.39 -11.55 41.30
C GLN A 434 -11.20 -11.06 40.10
N ALA A 435 -12.49 -11.44 40.07
CA ALA A 435 -13.43 -10.96 39.05
C ALA A 435 -13.82 -9.48 39.20
N SER A 436 -13.20 -8.74 40.13
CA SER A 436 -13.42 -7.31 40.32
C SER A 436 -12.91 -6.50 39.13
N GLU A 437 -13.52 -5.34 38.89
CA GLU A 437 -13.15 -4.49 37.76
C GLU A 437 -11.72 -3.95 37.92
N LEU A 438 -10.87 -4.29 36.97
CA LEU A 438 -9.52 -3.76 36.89
C LEU A 438 -9.57 -2.28 36.50
N ASN A 439 -8.89 -1.43 37.25
CA ASN A 439 -8.76 -0.01 36.95
C ASN A 439 -7.30 0.37 36.60
N LYS A 440 -7.12 1.57 36.04
CA LYS A 440 -5.80 2.05 35.59
C LYS A 440 -4.83 2.39 36.72
N VAL A 441 -5.33 2.65 37.94
CA VAL A 441 -4.47 2.91 39.10
C VAL A 441 -3.71 1.65 39.48
N GLN A 442 -4.37 0.49 39.45
CA GLN A 442 -3.72 -0.80 39.70
C GLN A 442 -2.58 -1.08 38.72
N ILE A 443 -2.74 -0.69 37.44
CA ILE A 443 -1.66 -0.79 36.44
C ILE A 443 -0.47 0.10 36.82
N ILE A 444 -0.72 1.33 37.27
CA ILE A 444 0.34 2.24 37.72
C ILE A 444 1.08 1.65 38.91
N ASP A 445 0.36 1.04 39.85
CA ASP A 445 0.99 0.42 41.02
C ASP A 445 1.82 -0.82 40.65
N LEU A 446 1.36 -1.63 39.68
CA LEU A 446 2.17 -2.72 39.10
C LEU A 446 3.48 -2.20 38.50
N LEU A 447 3.46 -1.08 37.79
CA LEU A 447 4.65 -0.45 37.22
C LEU A 447 5.57 0.16 38.30
N LYS A 448 5.01 0.73 39.37
CA LYS A 448 5.81 1.17 40.53
C LYS A 448 6.53 0.00 41.17
N ASN A 449 5.84 -1.13 41.35
CA ASN A 449 6.43 -2.34 41.91
C ASN A 449 7.55 -2.86 41.00
N ALA A 450 7.38 -2.83 39.68
CA ALA A 450 8.45 -3.17 38.72
C ALA A 450 9.70 -2.30 38.93
N ILE A 451 9.53 -0.99 39.15
CA ILE A 451 10.66 -0.08 39.45
C ILE A 451 11.33 -0.47 40.77
N THR A 452 10.56 -0.75 41.83
CA THR A 452 11.10 -1.17 43.13
C THR A 452 11.93 -2.46 43.03
N GLU A 453 11.49 -3.40 42.20
CA GLU A 453 12.17 -4.69 41.98
C GLU A 453 13.25 -4.63 40.88
N ASN A 454 13.58 -3.44 40.36
CA ASN A 454 14.54 -3.22 39.28
C ASN A 454 14.24 -4.03 38.00
N ILE A 455 12.96 -4.11 37.63
CA ILE A 455 12.48 -4.71 36.38
C ILE A 455 12.29 -3.60 35.34
N ASP A 456 13.16 -3.58 34.34
CA ASP A 456 13.10 -2.58 33.27
C ASP A 456 11.91 -2.85 32.33
N THR A 457 10.88 -2.01 32.42
CA THR A 457 9.68 -2.10 31.60
C THR A 457 9.76 -1.12 30.43
N ILE A 458 9.92 -1.66 29.23
CA ILE A 458 10.08 -0.93 27.96
C ILE A 458 8.76 -0.28 27.54
N LYS A 459 7.67 -1.05 27.58
CA LYS A 459 6.33 -0.60 27.18
C LYS A 459 5.23 -1.47 27.78
N THR A 460 3.98 -1.03 27.63
CA THR A 460 2.80 -1.78 28.06
C THR A 460 1.74 -1.86 26.97
N GLU A 461 0.95 -2.93 26.97
CA GLU A 461 -0.26 -3.05 26.17
C GLU A 461 -1.44 -3.46 27.06
N ASN A 462 -2.48 -2.65 27.05
CA ASN A 462 -3.69 -2.95 27.82
C ASN A 462 -4.53 -4.01 27.12
N LEU A 463 -4.96 -5.02 27.86
CA LEU A 463 -5.81 -6.09 27.34
C LEU A 463 -7.26 -5.72 27.54
N TYR A 464 -7.99 -5.55 26.43
CA TYR A 464 -9.40 -5.21 26.45
C TYR A 464 -10.26 -6.33 25.87
N GLU A 465 -11.47 -6.43 26.39
CA GLU A 465 -12.59 -7.06 25.70
C GLU A 465 -13.48 -5.98 25.09
N PHE A 466 -14.03 -6.27 23.90
CA PHE A 466 -15.03 -5.47 23.22
C PHE A 466 -16.30 -6.32 23.05
N ASP A 467 -17.38 -5.94 23.71
CA ASP A 467 -18.63 -6.71 23.76
C ASP A 467 -18.41 -8.17 24.20
N GLY A 468 -17.58 -8.37 25.22
CA GLY A 468 -17.23 -9.69 25.78
C GLY A 468 -16.28 -10.53 24.91
N LYS A 469 -15.74 -9.98 23.82
CA LYS A 469 -14.75 -10.65 22.95
C LYS A 469 -13.36 -10.08 23.19
N ALA A 470 -12.37 -10.95 23.38
CA ALA A 470 -10.99 -10.54 23.56
C ALA A 470 -10.47 -9.77 22.34
N GLY A 471 -9.96 -8.56 22.58
CA GLY A 471 -9.32 -7.69 21.59
C GLY A 471 -7.81 -7.89 21.49
N TYR A 472 -7.31 -9.08 21.83
CA TYR A 472 -5.89 -9.43 21.86
C TYR A 472 -5.69 -10.90 21.48
N SER A 473 -4.49 -11.26 21.03
CA SER A 473 -4.14 -12.65 20.72
C SER A 473 -3.64 -13.41 21.95
N LEU A 474 -3.85 -14.73 21.94
CA LEU A 474 -3.13 -15.66 22.81
C LEU A 474 -1.68 -15.81 22.30
N GLY A 475 -0.73 -16.18 23.16
CA GLY A 475 0.61 -16.54 22.67
C GLY A 475 0.61 -17.90 21.97
N GLN A 476 1.59 -18.14 21.10
CA GLN A 476 1.75 -19.47 20.50
C GLN A 476 2.06 -20.50 21.59
N GLY A 477 1.26 -21.58 21.65
CA GLY A 477 1.35 -22.63 22.68
C GLY A 477 0.60 -22.32 23.98
N GLN A 478 -0.22 -21.27 24.03
CA GLN A 478 -1.16 -21.01 25.13
C GLN A 478 -2.43 -21.84 25.01
#